data_AF-A0A950XPC3-F1
#
_entry.id   AF-A0A950XPC3-F1
#
_cell.length_a   1.000
_cell.length_b   1.000
_cell.length_c   1.000
_cell.angle_alpha   90.00
_cell.angle_beta   90.00
_cell.angle_gamma   90.00
#
_symmetry.space_group_name_H-M   'P 1'
#
loop_
_entity.id
_entity.type
_entity.pdbx_description
1 polymer ?
#
loop_
_entity_poly.entity_id
_entity_poly.type
_entity_poly.pdbx_seq_one_letter_code
_entity_poly.pdbx_strand_id
1 'polypeptide(L)'
;MSDNPTETTKTRTRFEDIQAHYDLSEEFFALFQGPTRIYSSAYFEPPDLTLDEAQIAKIDLNLDKLDLKPGMTLLDVGCGWGVTMQRAIEKY
;
A
#
# COMPACT_ATOMS: atom_id res chain seq x y z
N MET A 1 -34.89 -22.72 13.08
CA MET A 1 -33.69 -21.96 12.69
C MET A 1 -33.51 -22.20 11.21
N SER A 2 -33.70 -21.19 10.37
CA SER A 2 -33.58 -21.31 8.92
C SER A 2 -32.14 -21.00 8.51
N ASP A 3 -31.40 -22.03 8.11
CA ASP A 3 -30.13 -21.90 7.40
C ASP A 3 -30.41 -21.32 6.01
N ASN A 4 -30.26 -19.99 5.86
CA ASN A 4 -30.18 -19.38 4.54
C ASN A 4 -28.73 -19.48 4.05
N PRO A 5 -28.46 -20.11 2.90
CA PRO A 5 -27.12 -20.16 2.34
C PRO A 5 -26.68 -18.73 1.99
N THR A 6 -25.54 -18.30 2.52
CA THR A 6 -24.92 -17.02 2.19
C THR A 6 -24.58 -17.02 0.70
N GLU A 7 -25.40 -16.39 -0.14
CA GLU A 7 -25.04 -16.13 -1.54
C GLU A 7 -23.73 -15.33 -1.56
N THR A 8 -22.69 -15.91 -2.15
CA THR A 8 -21.43 -15.20 -2.35
C THR A 8 -21.64 -14.08 -3.35
N THR A 9 -21.67 -12.83 -2.86
CA THR A 9 -21.67 -11.64 -3.70
C THR A 9 -20.41 -11.62 -4.56
N LYS A 10 -20.58 -11.83 -5.87
CA LYS A 10 -19.48 -11.79 -6.83
C LYS A 10 -19.06 -10.33 -7.04
N THR A 11 -17.97 -9.91 -6.39
CA THR A 11 -17.40 -8.57 -6.59
C THR A 11 -16.70 -8.51 -7.95
N ARG A 12 -16.92 -7.43 -8.71
CA ARG A 12 -16.26 -7.18 -10.00
C ARG A 12 -15.16 -6.13 -9.81
N THR A 13 -13.93 -6.47 -10.18
CA THR A 13 -12.83 -5.51 -10.28
C THR A 13 -13.06 -4.56 -11.44
N ARG A 14 -12.75 -3.27 -11.25
CA ARG A 14 -12.82 -2.23 -12.27
C ARG A 14 -11.48 -2.05 -12.97
N PHE A 15 -11.08 -3.05 -13.74
CA PHE A 15 -9.76 -3.08 -14.39
C PHE A 15 -9.54 -1.87 -15.29
N GLU A 16 -10.52 -1.51 -16.13
CA GLU A 16 -10.38 -0.39 -17.06
C GLU A 16 -10.13 0.95 -16.33
N ASP A 17 -10.86 1.20 -15.23
CA ASP A 17 -10.70 2.40 -14.41
C ASP A 17 -9.32 2.46 -13.73
N ILE A 18 -8.82 1.31 -13.25
CA ILE A 18 -7.51 1.19 -12.59
C ILE A 18 -6.39 1.45 -13.61
N GLN A 19 -6.42 0.77 -14.75
CA GLN A 19 -5.37 0.92 -15.78
C GLN A 19 -5.33 2.34 -16.34
N ALA A 20 -6.49 2.96 -16.58
CA ALA A 20 -6.56 4.32 -17.12
C ALA A 20 -5.85 5.35 -16.22
N HIS A 21 -5.77 5.11 -14.91
CA HIS A 21 -5.06 5.98 -13.97
C HIS A 21 -3.64 5.53 -13.69
N TYR A 22 -3.42 4.26 -13.34
CA TYR A 22 -2.14 3.77 -12.82
C TYR A 22 -1.17 3.22 -13.89
N ASP A 23 -1.64 2.86 -15.09
CA ASP A 23 -0.78 2.41 -16.21
C ASP A 23 -0.28 3.60 -17.06
N LEU A 24 -0.33 4.83 -16.54
CA LEU A 24 0.47 5.93 -17.07
C LEU A 24 1.96 5.65 -16.86
N SER A 25 2.82 6.26 -17.67
CA SER A 25 4.25 5.96 -17.64
C SER A 25 4.86 6.21 -16.25
N GLU A 26 5.81 5.36 -15.85
CA GLU A 26 6.49 5.52 -14.55
C GLU A 26 7.19 6.88 -14.46
N GLU A 27 7.76 7.34 -15.58
CA GLU A 27 8.43 8.63 -15.70
C GLU A 27 7.48 9.80 -15.46
N PHE A 28 6.20 9.68 -15.84
CA PHE A 28 5.20 10.71 -15.56
C PHE A 28 5.00 10.88 -14.05
N PHE A 29 4.77 9.77 -13.34
CA PHE A 29 4.61 9.78 -11.89
C PHE A 29 5.88 10.21 -11.15
N ALA A 30 7.03 9.90 -11.75
CA ALA A 30 8.33 10.26 -11.20
C ALA A 30 8.55 11.76 -11.03
N LEU A 31 7.85 12.58 -11.82
CA LEU A 31 7.96 14.03 -11.78
C LEU A 31 7.54 14.64 -10.44
N PHE A 32 6.74 13.93 -9.64
CA PHE A 32 6.16 14.50 -8.41
C PHE A 32 6.13 13.58 -7.18
N GLN A 33 6.24 12.25 -7.32
CA GLN A 33 6.12 11.33 -6.17
C GLN A 33 7.41 11.18 -5.35
N GLY A 34 8.56 11.62 -5.88
CA GLY A 34 9.86 11.30 -5.29
C GLY A 34 10.34 9.87 -5.60
N PRO A 35 11.56 9.51 -5.17
CA PRO A 35 12.20 8.22 -5.44
C PRO A 35 11.45 7.02 -4.85
N THR A 36 10.71 7.18 -3.74
CA THR A 36 10.02 6.05 -3.10
C THR A 36 8.82 5.53 -3.88
N ARG A 37 8.25 6.31 -4.82
CA ARG A 37 7.03 5.93 -5.59
C ARG A 37 5.85 5.51 -4.72
N ILE A 38 5.80 5.97 -3.47
CA ILE A 38 4.71 5.64 -2.55
C ILE A 38 3.54 6.56 -2.89
N TYR A 39 2.49 5.99 -3.48
CA TYR A 39 1.35 6.75 -3.96
C TYR A 39 0.15 6.66 -3.00
N SER A 40 0.34 7.20 -1.80
CA SER A 40 -0.69 7.37 -0.76
C SER A 40 -0.31 8.56 0.14
N SER A 41 -1.15 8.92 1.11
CA SER A 41 -0.77 9.95 2.10
C SER A 41 0.52 9.57 2.83
N ALA A 42 1.40 10.55 3.02
CA ALA A 42 2.57 10.45 3.89
C ALA A 42 2.18 10.72 5.36
N TYR A 43 3.12 10.52 6.28
CA TYR A 43 2.98 10.78 7.71
C TYR A 43 4.19 11.58 8.23
N PHE A 44 3.98 12.87 8.47
CA PHE A 44 5.03 13.82 8.86
C PHE A 44 5.16 13.91 10.38
N GLU A 45 5.80 12.92 10.99
CA GLU A 45 6.14 12.92 12.41
C GLU A 45 7.61 12.50 12.57
N PRO A 46 8.54 13.44 12.84
CA PRO A 46 8.31 14.87 13.11
C PRO A 46 7.92 15.70 11.86
N PRO A 47 7.46 16.96 12.02
CA PRO A 47 6.95 17.78 10.91
C PRO A 47 7.98 18.17 9.85
N ASP A 48 9.28 18.05 10.14
CA ASP A 48 10.40 18.45 9.27
C ASP A 48 10.91 17.33 8.36
N LEU A 49 10.30 16.15 8.40
CA LEU A 49 10.62 15.06 7.48
C LEU A 49 10.44 15.49 6.02
N THR A 50 11.37 15.06 5.16
CA THR A 50 11.16 15.08 3.71
C THR A 50 9.99 14.18 3.33
N LEU A 51 9.44 14.37 2.12
CA LEU A 51 8.32 13.54 1.65
C LEU A 51 8.68 12.04 1.68
N ASP A 52 9.87 11.66 1.21
CA ASP A 52 10.28 10.26 1.18
C ASP A 52 10.42 9.67 2.58
N GLU A 53 11.01 10.42 3.53
CA GLU A 53 11.08 9.99 4.92
C GLU A 53 9.69 9.85 5.54
N ALA A 54 8.79 10.80 5.29
CA ALA A 54 7.41 10.77 5.78
C ALA A 54 6.60 9.62 5.15
N GLN A 55 6.92 9.21 3.93
CA GLN A 55 6.29 8.04 3.30
C GLN A 55 6.75 6.72 3.92
N ILE A 56 8.04 6.59 4.25
CA ILE A 56 8.56 5.45 5.01
C ILE A 56 7.98 5.43 6.43
N ALA A 57 7.94 6.58 7.11
CA ALA A 57 7.33 6.72 8.42
C ALA A 57 5.85 6.29 8.42
N LYS A 58 5.10 6.59 7.34
CA LYS A 58 3.73 6.10 7.16
C LYS A 58 3.65 4.58 7.01
N ILE A 59 4.58 3.97 6.27
CA ILE A 59 4.61 2.51 6.15
C ILE A 59 4.88 1.88 7.51
N ASP A 60 5.90 2.36 8.23
CA ASP A 60 6.23 1.88 9.57
C ASP A 60 5.05 2.01 10.54
N LEU A 61 4.38 3.17 10.55
CA LEU A 61 3.16 3.40 11.33
C LEU A 61 2.08 2.34 11.08
N ASN A 62 1.89 1.89 9.84
CA ASN A 62 0.90 0.88 9.52
C ASN A 62 1.38 -0.53 9.91
N LEU A 63 2.62 -0.89 9.60
CA LEU A 63 3.17 -2.21 9.93
C LEU A 63 3.26 -2.44 11.44
N ASP A 64 3.62 -1.42 12.21
CA ASP A 64 3.74 -1.51 13.68
C ASP A 64 2.40 -1.78 14.37
N LYS A 65 1.27 -1.54 13.70
CA LYS A 65 -0.07 -1.86 14.20
C LYS A 65 -0.48 -3.31 14.00
N LEU A 66 0.27 -4.08 13.20
CA LEU A 66 -0.11 -5.43 12.80
C LEU A 66 0.44 -6.54 13.71
N ASP A 67 1.29 -6.22 14.70
CA ASP A 67 2.00 -7.21 15.56
C ASP A 67 2.68 -8.31 14.73
N LEU A 68 3.32 -7.92 13.62
CA LEU A 68 4.02 -8.86 12.74
C LEU A 68 5.18 -9.53 13.45
N LYS A 69 5.34 -10.83 13.16
CA LYS A 69 6.42 -11.67 13.70
C LYS A 69 7.11 -12.41 12.55
N PRO A 70 8.41 -12.70 12.67
CA PRO A 70 9.14 -13.46 11.66
C PRO A 70 8.43 -14.79 11.33
N GLY A 71 8.28 -15.07 10.04
CA GLY A 71 7.60 -16.26 9.53
C GLY A 71 6.10 -16.10 9.28
N MET A 72 5.49 -14.96 9.64
CA MET A 72 4.12 -14.65 9.23
C MET A 72 4.03 -14.34 7.73
N THR A 73 2.83 -14.49 7.16
CA THR A 73 2.52 -14.06 5.80
C THR A 73 1.72 -12.75 5.85
N LEU A 74 2.23 -11.70 5.20
CA LEU A 74 1.54 -10.43 5.03
C LEU A 74 0.87 -10.38 3.64
N LEU A 75 -0.36 -9.85 3.58
CA LEU A 75 -1.06 -9.55 2.33
C LEU A 75 -1.17 -8.02 2.16
N ASP A 76 -0.53 -7.49 1.12
CA ASP A 76 -0.67 -6.08 0.71
C ASP A 76 -1.62 -5.97 -0.50
N VAL A 77 -2.83 -5.45 -0.26
CA VAL A 77 -3.89 -5.35 -1.28
C VAL A 77 -3.80 -4.00 -1.98
N GLY A 78 -3.42 -4.00 -3.26
CA GLY A 78 -3.17 -2.77 -4.00
C GLY A 78 -1.78 -2.20 -3.72
N CYS A 79 -0.76 -3.06 -3.82
CA CYS A 79 0.60 -2.81 -3.35
C CYS A 79 1.39 -1.75 -4.13
N GLY A 80 0.82 -1.17 -5.20
CA GLY A 80 1.47 -0.14 -6.01
C GLY A 80 2.85 -0.58 -6.51
N TRP A 81 3.86 0.27 -6.30
CA TRP A 81 5.27 -0.01 -6.62
C TRP A 81 5.99 -0.92 -5.60
N GLY A 82 5.28 -1.48 -4.62
CA GLY A 82 5.78 -2.58 -3.77
C GLY A 82 6.62 -2.18 -2.55
N VAL A 83 6.81 -0.89 -2.28
CA VAL A 83 7.68 -0.43 -1.18
C VAL A 83 7.20 -0.86 0.20
N THR A 84 5.88 -0.96 0.42
CA THR A 84 5.33 -1.50 1.69
C THR A 84 5.76 -2.95 1.90
N MET A 85 5.68 -3.79 0.86
CA MET A 85 6.11 -5.18 0.93
C MET A 85 7.61 -5.29 1.17
N GLN A 86 8.42 -4.50 0.45
CA GLN A 86 9.87 -4.47 0.66
C GLN A 86 10.22 -4.09 2.11
N ARG A 87 9.62 -3.01 2.62
CA ARG A 87 9.85 -2.55 4.01
C ARG A 87 9.43 -3.59 5.04
N ALA A 88 8.33 -4.32 4.80
CA ALA A 88 7.90 -5.40 5.69
C ALA A 88 8.91 -6.55 5.73
N ILE A 89 9.44 -6.99 4.58
CA ILE A 89 10.46 -8.04 4.49
C ILE A 89 11.77 -7.63 5.16
N GLU A 90 12.16 -6.36 5.06
CA GLU A 90 13.39 -5.86 5.66
C GLU A 90 13.29 -5.74 7.20
N LYS A 91 12.08 -5.54 7.74
CA LYS A 91 11.84 -5.24 9.15
C LYS A 91 11.41 -6.45 10.00
N TYR A 92 10.74 -7.45 9.42
CA TYR A 92 10.16 -8.62 10.12
C TYR A 92 10.57 -9.95 9.48
#